data_AF-A0A1H0IDE7-F1
#
_entry.id   AF-A0A1H0IDE7-F1
#
_cell.length_a   1.000
_cell.length_b   1.000
_cell.length_c   1.000
_cell.angle_alpha   90.00
_cell.angle_beta   90.00
_cell.angle_gamma   90.00
#
_symmetry.space_group_name_H-M   'P 1'
#
loop_
_entity.id
_entity.type
_entity.pdbx_description
1 polymer ?
#
loop_
_entity_poly.entity_id
_entity_poly.type
_entity_poly.pdbx_seq_one_letter_code
_entity_poly.pdbx_strand_id
1 'polypeptide(L)'
;MKLRRIDADLERTLLEGRTQVVTAEVQGESWLQRSWRPLLMLWFAALVGAHWLGLTPETLDAAVVERLLDIVQLGIGGYVVGRSVEKTARTLSGSGIFEHLQAKAKR
;
A
#
# COMPACT_ATOMS: atom_id res chain seq x y z
N MET A 1 -2.48 -2.05 -50.96
CA MET A 1 -1.97 -2.93 -49.87
C MET A 1 -0.91 -2.28 -48.97
N LYS A 2 -0.02 -1.41 -49.48
CA LYS A 2 1.01 -0.73 -48.64
C LYS A 2 0.43 0.30 -47.64
N LEU A 3 -0.57 1.08 -48.03
CA LEU A 3 -1.21 2.08 -47.14
C LEU A 3 -1.76 1.46 -45.83
N ARG A 4 -2.50 0.35 -45.95
CA ARG A 4 -3.07 -0.35 -44.77
C ARG A 4 -2.02 -0.89 -43.78
N ARG A 5 -0.78 -1.09 -44.22
CA ARG A 5 0.33 -1.49 -43.32
C ARG A 5 0.89 -0.27 -42.58
N ILE A 6 1.00 0.85 -43.28
CA ILE A 6 1.43 2.13 -42.71
C ILE A 6 0.43 2.61 -41.66
N ASP A 7 -0.87 2.53 -41.94
CA ASP A 7 -1.91 2.89 -40.97
C ASP A 7 -1.88 1.99 -39.73
N ALA A 8 -1.71 0.68 -39.93
CA ALA A 8 -1.59 -0.29 -38.83
C ALA A 8 -0.32 -0.08 -38.00
N ASP A 9 0.81 0.28 -38.62
CA ASP A 9 2.05 0.59 -37.92
C ASP A 9 1.96 1.94 -37.18
N LEU A 10 1.23 2.92 -37.73
CA LEU A 10 0.96 4.19 -37.05
C LEU A 10 0.06 4.01 -35.83
N GLU A 11 -1.03 3.24 -35.96
CA GLU A 11 -1.90 2.87 -34.84
C GLU A 11 -1.13 2.13 -33.74
N ARG A 12 -0.26 1.18 -34.10
CA ARG A 12 0.62 0.48 -33.15
C ARG A 12 1.55 1.44 -32.43
N THR A 13 2.21 2.34 -33.15
CA THR A 13 3.15 3.31 -32.55
C THR A 13 2.43 4.27 -31.57
N LEU A 14 1.22 4.70 -31.93
CA LEU A 14 0.38 5.53 -31.06
C LEU A 14 -0.13 4.77 -29.83
N LEU A 15 -0.49 3.50 -29.99
CA LEU A 15 -0.90 2.63 -28.89
C LEU A 15 0.28 2.33 -27.94
N GLU A 16 1.47 2.06 -28.48
CA GLU A 16 2.68 1.83 -27.71
C GLU A 16 3.09 3.07 -26.92
N GLY A 17 3.06 4.26 -27.54
CA GLY A 17 3.35 5.52 -26.84
C GLY A 17 2.37 5.81 -25.70
N ARG A 18 1.06 5.59 -25.92
CA ARG A 18 0.05 5.73 -24.86
C ARG A 18 0.22 4.69 -23.76
N THR A 19 0.54 3.46 -24.14
CA THR A 19 0.80 2.38 -23.18
C THR A 19 2.03 2.71 -22.33
N GLN A 20 3.10 3.25 -22.91
CA GLN A 20 4.30 3.67 -22.16
C GLN A 20 4.00 4.79 -21.17
N VAL A 21 3.20 5.78 -21.54
CA VAL A 21 2.79 6.87 -20.62
C VAL A 21 1.94 6.32 -19.47
N VAL A 22 0.92 5.51 -19.77
CA VAL A 22 0.09 4.86 -18.74
C VAL A 22 0.92 3.92 -17.86
N THR A 23 1.86 3.18 -18.44
CA THR A 23 2.76 2.30 -17.69
C THR A 23 3.70 3.12 -16.81
N ALA A 24 4.19 4.27 -17.26
CA ALA A 24 5.00 5.18 -16.47
C ALA A 24 4.19 5.86 -15.34
N GLU A 25 2.92 6.17 -15.56
CA GLU A 25 2.01 6.68 -14.52
C GLU A 25 1.67 5.61 -13.48
N VAL A 26 1.45 4.37 -13.91
CA VAL A 26 1.15 3.22 -13.04
C VAL A 26 2.40 2.69 -12.33
N GLN A 27 3.58 2.72 -12.97
CA GLN A 27 4.87 2.42 -12.33
C GLN A 27 5.36 3.56 -11.45
N GLY A 28 4.92 4.78 -11.71
CA GLY A 28 5.10 5.97 -10.90
C GLY A 28 4.29 5.96 -9.60
N GLU A 29 3.92 4.77 -9.10
CA GLU A 29 3.48 4.56 -7.73
C GLU A 29 4.61 5.04 -6.81
N SER A 30 4.51 6.33 -6.46
CA SER A 30 5.56 7.14 -5.88
C SER A 30 6.29 6.35 -4.79
N TRP A 31 7.62 6.37 -4.79
CA TRP A 31 8.42 5.72 -3.73
C TRP A 31 7.90 6.06 -2.33
N LEU A 32 7.39 7.29 -2.17
CA LEU A 32 6.74 7.76 -0.97
C LEU A 32 5.43 7.02 -0.65
N GLN A 33 4.58 6.73 -1.63
CA GLN A 33 3.37 5.91 -1.47
C GLN A 33 3.64 4.44 -1.15
N ARG A 34 4.83 3.92 -1.46
CA ARG A 34 5.25 2.57 -1.05
C ARG A 34 5.91 2.56 0.33
N SER A 35 6.73 3.57 0.62
CA SER A 35 7.58 3.62 1.81
C SER A 35 6.96 4.36 3.00
N TRP A 36 5.88 5.13 2.83
CA TRP A 36 5.25 5.87 3.95
C TRP A 36 4.79 4.95 5.08
N ARG A 37 4.43 3.70 4.78
CA ARG A 37 4.06 2.67 5.76
C ARG A 37 5.21 2.28 6.69
N PRO A 38 6.35 1.77 6.17
CA PRO A 38 7.56 1.60 6.97
C PRO A 38 8.00 2.87 7.69
N LEU A 39 7.91 4.04 7.04
CA LEU A 39 8.31 5.32 7.62
C LEU A 39 7.48 5.68 8.85
N LEU A 40 6.16 5.49 8.82
CA LEU A 40 5.30 5.70 10.00
C LEU A 40 5.64 4.75 11.15
N MET A 41 5.93 3.48 10.86
CA MET A 41 6.36 2.52 11.89
C MET A 41 7.70 2.93 12.53
N LEU A 42 8.65 3.38 11.71
CA LEU A 42 9.94 3.90 12.20
C LEU A 42 9.76 5.17 13.04
N TRP A 43 8.86 6.07 12.63
CA TRP A 43 8.55 7.28 13.39
C TRP A 43 7.95 6.96 14.76
N PHE A 44 6.96 6.06 14.83
CA PHE A 44 6.38 5.63 16.11
C PHE A 44 7.40 4.90 16.98
N ALA A 45 8.22 4.02 16.41
CA ALA A 45 9.30 3.36 17.13
C ALA A 45 10.33 4.36 17.67
N ALA A 46 10.65 5.40 16.91
CA ALA A 46 11.54 6.48 17.35
C ALA A 46 10.92 7.32 18.47
N LEU A 47 9.62 7.62 18.43
CA LEU A 47 8.92 8.34 19.49
C LEU A 47 8.87 7.53 20.80
N VAL A 48 8.52 6.24 20.73
CA VAL A 48 8.52 5.34 21.89
C VAL A 48 9.94 5.14 22.42
N GLY A 49 10.92 4.99 21.52
CA GLY A 49 12.34 4.88 21.86
C GLY A 49 12.89 6.14 22.53
N ALA A 50 12.57 7.32 21.99
CA ALA A 50 12.93 8.61 22.59
C ALA A 50 12.32 8.76 23.99
N HIS A 51 11.10 8.26 24.20
CA HIS A 51 10.47 8.25 25.51
C HIS A 51 11.29 7.45 26.53
N TRP A 52 11.67 6.22 26.14
CA TRP A 52 12.42 5.30 27.01
C TRP A 52 13.88 5.72 27.24
N LEU A 53 14.47 6.46 26.31
CA LEU A 53 15.82 7.01 26.42
C LEU A 53 15.90 8.25 27.31
N GLY A 54 14.79 8.68 27.92
CA GLY A 54 14.77 9.85 28.81
C GLY A 54 14.93 11.19 28.09
N LEU A 55 14.75 11.23 26.76
CA LEU A 55 14.70 12.47 25.97
C LEU A 55 13.39 13.24 26.16
N THR A 56 12.51 12.75 27.03
CA THR A 56 11.22 13.36 27.35
C THR A 56 11.38 14.31 28.54
N PRO A 57 10.87 15.56 28.47
CA PRO A 57 10.89 16.47 29.61
C PRO A 57 10.27 15.84 30.87
N GLU A 58 10.97 15.91 32.00
CA GLU A 58 10.48 15.42 33.31
C GLU A 58 9.24 16.19 33.82
N THR A 59 8.91 17.32 33.20
CA THR A 59 7.73 18.14 33.49
C THR A 59 6.46 17.67 32.79
N LEU A 60 6.52 16.61 31.99
CA LEU A 60 5.33 16.04 31.34
C LEU A 60 4.52 15.22 32.34
N ASP A 61 3.28 15.66 32.52
CA ASP A 61 2.30 14.94 33.33
C ASP A 61 2.16 13.49 32.84
N ALA A 62 2.14 12.53 33.78
CA ALA A 62 2.06 11.11 33.46
C ALA A 62 0.82 10.78 32.63
N ALA A 63 -0.28 11.53 32.84
CA ALA A 63 -1.48 11.42 32.03
C ALA A 63 -1.24 11.78 30.56
N VAL A 64 -0.38 12.76 30.26
CA VAL A 64 -0.07 13.16 28.88
C VAL A 64 0.75 12.08 28.17
N VAL A 65 1.68 11.44 28.89
CA VAL A 65 2.46 10.32 28.38
C VAL A 65 1.56 9.11 28.07
N GLU A 66 0.65 8.77 28.98
CA GLU A 66 -0.30 7.66 28.78
C GLU A 66 -1.19 7.91 27.56
N ARG A 67 -1.72 9.14 27.40
CA ARG A 67 -2.50 9.53 26.22
C ARG A 67 -1.70 9.48 24.92
N LEU A 68 -0.41 9.84 24.96
CA LEU A 68 0.49 9.71 23.81
C LEU A 68 0.67 8.24 23.41
N LEU A 69 0.87 7.35 24.38
CA LEU A 69 1.00 5.92 24.14
C LEU A 69 -0.31 5.30 23.63
N ASP A 70 -1.48 5.72 24.16
CA ASP A 70 -2.80 5.33 23.66
C ASP A 70 -2.97 5.66 22.17
N ILE A 71 -2.58 6.87 21.76
CA ILE A 71 -2.68 7.32 20.36
C ILE A 71 -1.77 6.47 19.46
N VAL A 72 -0.55 6.16 19.91
CA VAL A 72 0.37 5.29 19.18
C VAL A 72 -0.20 3.87 19.05
N GLN A 73 -0.73 3.32 20.13
CA GLN A 73 -1.36 2.00 20.14
C GLN A 73 -2.56 1.94 19.19
N LEU A 74 -3.42 2.96 19.20
CA LEU A 74 -4.55 3.07 18.28
C LEU A 74 -4.09 3.18 16.82
N GLY A 75 -3.05 3.98 16.55
CA GLY A 75 -2.49 4.16 15.21
C GLY A 75 -1.89 2.88 14.64
N ILE A 76 -1.07 2.18 15.43
CA ILE A 76 -0.46 0.90 15.02
C ILE A 76 -1.53 -0.19 14.91
N GLY A 77 -2.43 -0.29 15.89
CA GLY A 77 -3.50 -1.29 15.91
C GLY A 77 -4.45 -1.15 14.73
N GLY A 78 -4.95 0.06 14.46
CA GLY A 78 -5.81 0.35 13.31
C GLY A 78 -5.12 0.09 11.98
N TYR A 79 -3.83 0.41 11.88
CA TYR A 79 -3.03 0.17 10.68
C TYR A 79 -2.82 -1.33 10.38
N VAL A 80 -2.49 -2.13 11.40
CA VAL A 80 -2.32 -3.58 11.27
C VAL A 80 -3.65 -4.25 10.88
N VAL A 81 -4.75 -3.85 11.52
CA VAL A 81 -6.09 -4.35 11.16
C VAL A 81 -6.45 -3.99 9.72
N GLY A 82 -6.25 -2.72 9.32
CA GLY A 82 -6.50 -2.29 7.95
C GLY A 82 -5.69 -3.08 6.92
N ARG A 83 -4.44 -3.43 7.24
CA ARG A 83 -3.63 -4.32 6.40
C ARG A 83 -4.12 -5.73 6.31
N SER A 84 -4.50 -6.29 7.44
CA SER A 84 -5.05 -7.64 7.50
C SER A 84 -6.32 -7.72 6.66
N VAL A 85 -7.19 -6.71 6.74
CA VAL A 85 -8.40 -6.61 5.90
C VAL A 85 -8.04 -6.49 4.41
N GLU A 86 -7.11 -5.61 4.04
CA GLU A 86 -6.67 -5.46 2.64
C GLU A 86 -6.14 -6.77 2.05
N LYS A 87 -5.36 -7.52 2.83
CA LYS A 87 -4.80 -8.81 2.43
C LYS A 87 -5.90 -9.87 2.27
N THR A 88 -6.78 -9.99 3.26
CA THR A 88 -7.90 -10.95 3.24
C THR A 88 -8.87 -10.64 2.10
N ALA A 89 -9.19 -9.37 1.87
CA ALA A 89 -10.04 -8.93 0.77
C ALA A 89 -9.43 -9.31 -0.60
N ARG A 90 -8.11 -9.16 -0.78
CA ARG A 90 -7.41 -9.57 -2.01
C ARG A 90 -7.43 -11.08 -2.22
N THR A 91 -7.28 -11.86 -1.15
CA THR A 91 -7.41 -13.33 -1.20
C THR A 91 -8.82 -13.78 -1.55
N LEU A 92 -9.85 -13.08 -1.06
CA LEU A 92 -11.24 -13.38 -1.38
C LEU A 92 -11.65 -12.90 -2.79
N SER A 93 -11.13 -11.76 -3.23
CA SER A 93 -11.47 -11.12 -4.51
C SER A 93 -10.68 -11.67 -5.70
N GLY A 94 -9.50 -12.25 -5.50
CA GLY A 94 -8.62 -12.70 -6.58
C GLY A 94 -8.80 -14.17 -6.90
N SER A 95 -9.63 -14.51 -7.89
CA SER A 95 -9.74 -15.78 -8.66
C SER A 95 -9.86 -17.13 -7.93
N GLY A 96 -9.31 -17.33 -6.74
CA GLY A 96 -9.22 -18.64 -6.07
C GLY A 96 -10.56 -19.20 -5.61
N ILE A 97 -11.53 -18.34 -5.23
CA ILE A 97 -12.87 -18.83 -4.87
C ILE A 97 -13.61 -19.30 -6.13
N PHE A 98 -13.56 -18.54 -7.22
CA PHE A 98 -14.20 -18.93 -8.47
C PHE A 98 -13.56 -20.19 -9.06
N GLU A 99 -12.23 -20.32 -9.04
CA GLU A 99 -11.53 -21.55 -9.46
C GLU A 99 -11.85 -22.75 -8.56
N HIS A 100 -11.88 -22.57 -7.23
CA HIS A 100 -12.26 -23.66 -6.32
C HIS A 100 -13.73 -24.08 -6.46
N LEU A 101 -14.63 -23.14 -6.76
CA LEU A 101 -16.03 -23.45 -7.06
C LEU A 101 -16.19 -24.14 -8.41
N GLN A 102 -15.49 -23.69 -9.46
CA GLN A 102 -15.50 -24.34 -10.77
C GLN A 102 -14.90 -25.74 -10.73
N ALA A 103 -13.80 -25.93 -9.99
CA ALA A 103 -13.15 -27.23 -9.82
C ALA A 103 -14.04 -28.23 -9.06
N LYS A 104 -14.84 -27.75 -8.09
CA LYS A 104 -15.78 -28.57 -7.34
C LYS A 104 -17.06 -28.88 -8.12
N ALA A 105 -17.48 -28.00 -9.03
CA ALA A 105 -18.63 -28.20 -9.92
C ALA A 105 -18.33 -29.11 -11.14
N LYS A 106 -17.04 -29.32 -11.46
CA LYS A 106 -16.60 -30.18 -12.57
C LYS A 106 -16.26 -31.62 -12.12
N ARG A 107 -16.46 -31.95 -10.85
CA ARG A 107 -16.37 -33.31 -10.28
C ARG A 107 -17.77 -33.85 -10.06
#